data_AF-A0A9W7BR17-F1
#
_entry.id   AF-A0A9W7BR17-F1
#
_cell.length_a   1.000
_cell.length_b   1.000
_cell.length_c   1.000
_cell.angle_alpha   90.00
_cell.angle_beta   90.00
_cell.angle_gamma   90.00
#
_symmetry.space_group_name_H-M   'P 1'
#
loop_
_entity.id
_entity.type
_entity.pdbx_description
1 polymer ?
#
loop_
_entity_poly.entity_id
_entity_poly.type
_entity_poly.pdbx_seq_one_letter_code
_entity_poly.pdbx_strand_id
1 'polypeptide(L)'
;MDSEYLKSTVGPAMTSAMASLVVEQPNDAVEYLGTYLLSYVKAKEMEASKLEAEKKMAQLLKEQAEAKAIEDEKAREAAAYKAVRDKEESDLSDALTESTDIASLYGKVVALVQSRTNATGVYLGRKETTDAGVNQIQYLSSTQDVMNGKVLKGVPEGEEEGAEGVTWPIFVSSEIEETVTDTETGEESTVTKTVFPEDVTVANIVRDPAVKCFGLPKLGSYVAVPVRYNSCLHENGIEDAPPPPEPVAADDVDPDAPPAEPEVVEAPPKFSPVNVVSEFIIGFDSVGQGREFTEEEKAFAKAWALKLSEASAAAELKLWNAEIALLETMAGGEGDAAAGIASAKEAAAAGIGEKVTALGEANEDEKAYKEVSFRAAAALEVVGGVKDAVLGLGALSVPPKGETIKTLTAVCMLAGVEKARYTDMLTGKVSWGLLKAQLTEGLVEKMAVDPAGVTGDAAEGIKGVVEGLDEASIPFNHILATSSVVGSLLSWCNATLADVEAYAAWQVKVEEAKAAALEAAGGEGGE
;
A
#
# COMPACT_ATOMS: atom_id res chain seq x y z
N MET A 1 76.91 -64.19 -2.14
CA MET A 1 75.93 -63.24 -2.71
C MET A 1 75.06 -63.94 -3.76
N ASP A 2 75.63 -64.64 -4.75
CA ASP A 2 74.85 -65.26 -5.83
C ASP A 2 73.86 -66.34 -5.39
N SER A 3 74.20 -67.14 -4.37
CA SER A 3 73.28 -68.17 -3.86
C SER A 3 72.03 -67.57 -3.19
N GLU A 4 72.14 -66.45 -2.50
CA GLU A 4 70.98 -65.77 -1.89
C GLU A 4 70.12 -65.10 -2.95
N TYR A 5 70.76 -64.52 -3.97
CA TYR A 5 70.07 -63.93 -5.11
C TYR A 5 69.24 -64.98 -5.88
N LEU A 6 69.81 -66.15 -6.18
CA LEU A 6 69.10 -67.24 -6.86
C LEU A 6 67.96 -67.81 -6.01
N LYS A 7 68.19 -68.00 -4.71
CA LYS A 7 67.16 -68.51 -3.79
C LYS A 7 65.98 -67.56 -3.64
N SER A 8 66.24 -66.25 -3.61
CA SER A 8 65.19 -65.23 -3.49
C SER A 8 64.46 -64.94 -4.81
N THR A 9 65.16 -64.99 -5.94
CA THR A 9 64.60 -64.56 -7.23
C THR A 9 63.88 -65.67 -7.99
N VAL A 10 64.48 -66.86 -8.08
CA VAL A 10 63.91 -67.99 -8.85
C VAL A 10 63.49 -69.17 -7.97
N GLY A 11 63.92 -69.20 -6.71
CA GLY A 11 63.64 -70.28 -5.77
C GLY A 11 62.17 -70.67 -5.64
N PRO A 12 61.22 -69.73 -5.43
CA PRO A 12 59.80 -70.05 -5.29
C PRO A 12 59.19 -70.65 -6.58
N ALA A 13 59.49 -70.07 -7.74
CA ALA A 13 58.99 -70.54 -9.03
C ALA A 13 59.57 -71.92 -9.39
N MET A 14 60.87 -72.11 -9.18
CA MET A 14 61.56 -73.39 -9.41
C MET A 14 61.09 -74.49 -8.45
N THR A 15 60.83 -74.17 -7.18
CA THR A 15 60.33 -75.14 -6.20
C THR A 15 58.92 -75.62 -6.57
N SER A 16 58.05 -74.69 -7.01
CA SER A 16 56.71 -75.03 -7.50
C SER A 16 56.74 -75.85 -8.78
N ALA A 17 57.61 -75.48 -9.74
CA ALA A 17 57.77 -76.20 -11.00
C ALA A 17 58.32 -77.61 -10.79
N MET A 18 59.30 -77.78 -9.91
CA MET A 18 59.86 -79.09 -9.55
C MET A 18 58.84 -79.97 -8.82
N ALA A 19 58.02 -79.39 -7.94
CA ALA A 19 56.93 -80.11 -7.29
C ALA A 19 55.89 -80.62 -8.32
N SER A 20 55.51 -79.78 -9.29
CA SER A 20 54.60 -80.17 -10.38
C SER A 20 55.18 -81.26 -11.28
N LEU A 21 56.47 -81.15 -11.61
CA LEU A 21 57.19 -82.12 -12.43
C LEU A 21 57.21 -83.52 -11.79
N VAL A 22 57.43 -83.59 -10.47
CA VAL A 22 57.45 -84.87 -9.72
C VAL A 22 56.07 -85.55 -9.76
N VAL A 23 54.99 -84.76 -9.78
CA VAL A 23 53.62 -85.26 -9.79
C VAL A 23 53.18 -85.71 -11.19
N GLU A 24 53.44 -84.90 -12.23
CA GLU A 24 52.93 -85.18 -13.57
C GLU A 24 53.82 -86.09 -14.43
N GLN A 25 55.10 -86.23 -14.08
CA GLN A 25 56.08 -87.10 -14.76
C GLN A 25 56.01 -87.04 -16.31
N PRO A 26 56.17 -85.86 -16.92
CA PRO A 26 56.10 -85.69 -18.36
C PRO A 26 57.29 -86.36 -19.08
N ASN A 27 57.09 -86.74 -20.34
CA ASN A 27 58.12 -87.38 -21.16
C ASN A 27 59.32 -86.45 -21.47
N ASP A 28 59.09 -85.13 -21.56
CA ASP A 28 60.15 -84.11 -21.64
C ASP A 28 60.08 -83.20 -20.41
N ALA A 29 60.98 -83.43 -19.46
CA ALA A 29 61.05 -82.69 -18.22
C ALA A 29 61.49 -81.23 -18.40
N VAL A 30 62.31 -80.93 -19.41
CA VAL A 30 62.87 -79.59 -19.64
C VAL A 30 61.85 -78.69 -20.33
N GLU A 31 61.18 -79.21 -21.36
CA GLU A 31 60.10 -78.49 -22.06
C GLU A 31 58.92 -78.22 -21.13
N TYR A 32 58.56 -79.19 -20.28
CA TYR A 32 57.52 -79.01 -19.26
C TYR A 32 57.89 -77.92 -18.24
N LEU A 33 59.12 -77.93 -17.72
CA LEU A 33 59.60 -76.89 -16.80
C LEU A 33 59.58 -75.50 -17.43
N GLY A 34 60.01 -75.37 -18.69
CA GLY A 34 59.95 -74.12 -19.44
C GLY A 34 58.52 -73.61 -19.61
N THR A 35 57.60 -74.49 -20.00
CA THR A 35 56.18 -74.15 -20.18
C THR A 35 55.49 -73.81 -18.85
N TYR A 36 55.85 -74.51 -17.77
CA TYR A 36 55.34 -74.25 -16.44
C TYR A 36 55.82 -72.90 -15.92
N LEU A 37 57.11 -72.57 -16.05
CA LEU A 37 57.65 -71.28 -15.62
C LEU A 37 57.04 -70.11 -16.41
N LEU A 38 56.81 -70.28 -17.72
CA LEU A 38 56.07 -69.30 -18.53
C LEU A 38 54.62 -69.13 -18.05
N SER A 39 53.96 -70.23 -17.69
CA SER A 39 52.59 -70.21 -17.15
C SER A 39 52.54 -69.59 -15.75
N TYR A 40 53.57 -69.81 -14.93
CA TYR A 40 53.73 -69.22 -13.60
C TYR A 40 53.88 -67.69 -13.66
N VAL A 41 54.70 -67.19 -14.59
CA VAL A 41 54.85 -65.75 -14.83
C VAL A 41 53.52 -65.16 -15.30
N LYS A 42 52.85 -65.78 -16.29
CA LYS A 42 51.52 -65.33 -16.76
C LYS A 42 50.47 -65.34 -15.65
N ALA A 43 50.47 -66.35 -14.78
CA ALA A 43 49.56 -66.43 -13.65
C ALA A 43 49.83 -65.32 -12.61
N LYS A 44 51.11 -65.04 -12.33
CA LYS A 44 51.52 -63.94 -11.43
C LYS A 44 51.19 -62.55 -12.00
N GLU A 45 51.36 -62.35 -13.31
CA GLU A 45 50.97 -61.12 -13.99
C GLU A 45 49.45 -60.93 -14.00
N MET A 46 48.68 -61.99 -14.23
CA MET A 46 47.21 -61.93 -14.11
C MET A 46 46.74 -61.66 -12.67
N GLU A 47 47.39 -62.24 -11.66
CA GLU A 47 47.09 -61.99 -10.25
C GLU A 47 47.37 -60.53 -9.87
N ALA A 48 48.53 -60.00 -10.29
CA ALA A 48 48.88 -58.59 -10.10
C ALA A 48 47.91 -57.65 -10.83
N SER A 49 47.55 -57.97 -12.08
CA SER A 49 46.58 -57.18 -12.86
C SER A 49 45.18 -57.22 -12.25
N LYS A 50 44.73 -58.35 -11.71
CA LYS A 50 43.46 -58.46 -10.97
C LYS A 50 43.48 -57.61 -9.70
N LEU A 51 44.56 -57.67 -8.92
CA LEU A 51 44.70 -56.85 -7.71
C LEU A 51 44.70 -55.35 -8.03
N GLU A 52 45.37 -54.93 -9.12
CA GLU A 52 45.33 -53.54 -9.58
C GLU A 52 43.94 -53.14 -10.10
N ALA A 53 43.26 -54.03 -10.82
CA ALA A 53 41.89 -53.81 -11.28
C ALA A 53 40.91 -53.67 -10.10
N GLU A 54 41.03 -54.52 -9.07
CA GLU A 54 40.23 -54.44 -7.84
C GLU A 54 40.50 -53.14 -7.08
N LYS A 55 41.76 -52.71 -6.96
CA LYS A 55 42.11 -51.42 -6.34
C LYS A 55 41.53 -50.24 -7.11
N LYS A 56 41.64 -50.24 -8.44
CA LYS A 56 41.05 -49.20 -9.31
C LYS A 56 39.53 -49.18 -9.21
N MET A 57 38.89 -50.36 -9.19
CA MET A 57 37.44 -50.46 -9.05
C MET A 57 36.96 -49.99 -7.69
N ALA A 58 37.68 -50.33 -6.60
CA ALA A 58 37.39 -49.84 -5.26
C ALA A 58 37.56 -48.31 -5.16
N GLN A 59 38.58 -47.74 -5.81
CA GLN A 59 38.79 -46.30 -5.85
C GLN A 59 37.68 -45.59 -6.63
N LEU A 60 37.28 -46.09 -7.79
CA LEU A 60 36.17 -45.54 -8.57
C LEU A 60 34.83 -45.60 -7.81
N LEU A 61 34.56 -46.71 -7.11
CA LEU A 61 33.37 -46.82 -6.26
C LEU A 61 33.36 -45.80 -5.12
N LYS A 62 34.54 -45.52 -4.54
CA LYS A 62 34.68 -44.49 -3.50
C LYS A 62 34.45 -43.09 -4.05
N GLU A 63 35.05 -42.75 -5.18
CA GLU A 63 34.86 -41.45 -5.86
C GLU A 63 33.41 -41.23 -6.30
N GLN A 64 32.73 -42.28 -6.79
CA GLN A 64 31.29 -42.22 -7.10
C GLN A 64 30.42 -42.02 -5.86
N ALA A 65 30.75 -42.68 -4.75
CA ALA A 65 30.02 -42.51 -3.50
C ALA A 65 30.19 -41.08 -2.93
N GLU A 66 31.39 -40.52 -2.99
CA GLU A 66 31.67 -39.13 -2.58
C GLU A 66 30.94 -38.12 -3.48
N ALA A 67 30.99 -38.30 -4.81
CA ALA A 67 30.26 -37.45 -5.76
C ALA A 67 28.74 -37.47 -5.52
N LYS A 68 28.18 -38.66 -5.28
CA LYS A 68 26.75 -38.82 -4.97
C LYS A 68 26.39 -38.17 -3.64
N ALA A 69 27.22 -38.31 -2.61
CA ALA A 69 26.98 -37.65 -1.32
C ALA A 69 26.94 -36.12 -1.44
N ILE A 70 27.83 -35.54 -2.26
CA ILE A 70 27.85 -34.09 -2.54
C ILE A 70 26.60 -33.65 -3.30
N GLU A 71 26.14 -34.44 -4.26
CA GLU A 71 24.91 -34.17 -5.03
C GLU A 71 23.66 -34.25 -4.13
N ASP A 72 23.57 -35.28 -3.30
CA ASP A 72 22.49 -35.46 -2.32
C ASP A 72 22.46 -34.32 -1.29
N GLU A 73 23.62 -33.84 -0.83
CA GLU A 73 23.72 -32.68 0.08
C GLU A 73 23.25 -31.39 -0.61
N LYS A 74 23.70 -31.10 -1.83
CA LYS A 74 23.24 -29.95 -2.62
C LYS A 74 21.74 -30.01 -2.90
N ALA A 75 21.22 -31.18 -3.22
CA ALA A 75 19.79 -31.38 -3.45
C ALA A 75 18.99 -31.13 -2.17
N ARG A 76 19.49 -31.59 -1.01
CA ARG A 76 18.85 -31.34 0.29
C ARG A 76 18.87 -29.87 0.68
N GLU A 77 19.98 -29.18 0.48
CA GLU A 77 20.08 -27.73 0.72
C GLU A 77 19.16 -26.94 -0.21
N ALA A 78 19.12 -27.28 -1.51
CA ALA A 78 18.21 -26.65 -2.46
C ALA A 78 16.74 -26.89 -2.10
N ALA A 79 16.38 -28.10 -1.66
CA ALA A 79 15.04 -28.42 -1.20
C ALA A 79 14.66 -27.67 0.09
N ALA A 80 15.58 -27.57 1.05
CA ALA A 80 15.37 -26.81 2.28
C ALA A 80 15.20 -25.30 1.99
N TYR A 81 16.02 -24.75 1.09
CA TYR A 81 15.89 -23.36 0.66
C TYR A 81 14.55 -23.10 -0.04
N LYS A 82 14.14 -24.01 -0.93
CA LYS A 82 12.82 -23.93 -1.57
C LYS A 82 11.68 -23.97 -0.55
N ALA A 83 11.74 -24.88 0.44
CA ALA A 83 10.71 -25.00 1.46
C ALA A 83 10.58 -23.74 2.35
N VAL A 84 11.69 -23.09 2.69
CA VAL A 84 11.66 -21.81 3.43
C VAL A 84 10.98 -20.73 2.59
N ARG A 85 11.32 -20.62 1.30
CA ARG A 85 10.72 -19.62 0.41
C ARG A 85 9.23 -19.85 0.17
N ASP A 86 8.83 -21.10 -0.05
CA ASP A 86 7.42 -21.45 -0.26
C ASP A 86 6.61 -21.18 1.02
N LYS A 87 7.23 -21.32 2.20
CA LYS A 87 6.62 -20.91 3.47
C LYS A 87 6.49 -19.39 3.59
N GLU A 88 7.54 -18.62 3.32
CA GLU A 88 7.46 -17.14 3.33
C GLU A 88 6.40 -16.62 2.37
N GLU A 89 6.26 -17.27 1.22
CA GLU A 89 5.23 -16.98 0.23
C GLU A 89 3.81 -17.24 0.75
N SER A 90 3.60 -18.38 1.42
CA SER A 90 2.33 -18.72 2.06
C SER A 90 2.01 -17.75 3.19
N ASP A 91 2.95 -17.52 4.11
CA ASP A 91 2.78 -16.65 5.26
C ASP A 91 2.41 -15.21 4.83
N LEU A 92 3.00 -14.72 3.72
CA LEU A 92 2.63 -13.42 3.16
C LEU A 92 1.26 -13.42 2.50
N SER A 93 0.89 -14.51 1.81
CA SER A 93 -0.43 -14.68 1.20
C SER A 93 -1.54 -14.69 2.26
N ASP A 94 -1.29 -15.36 3.39
CA ASP A 94 -2.21 -15.40 4.53
C ASP A 94 -2.32 -14.02 5.19
N ALA A 95 -1.18 -13.34 5.41
CA ALA A 95 -1.17 -11.98 5.94
C ALA A 95 -1.93 -10.97 5.08
N LEU A 96 -1.85 -11.09 3.75
CA LEU A 96 -2.63 -10.26 2.82
C LEU A 96 -4.15 -10.51 2.95
N THR A 97 -4.55 -11.75 3.20
CA THR A 97 -5.97 -12.13 3.28
C THR A 97 -6.60 -11.71 4.61
N GLU A 98 -5.83 -11.77 5.70
CA GLU A 98 -6.31 -11.48 7.06
C GLU A 98 -6.27 -9.98 7.39
N SER A 99 -5.25 -9.26 6.93
CA SER A 99 -5.03 -7.86 7.29
C SER A 99 -6.08 -6.91 6.70
N THR A 100 -6.38 -5.83 7.43
CA THR A 100 -7.10 -4.65 6.92
C THR A 100 -6.15 -3.52 6.52
N ASP A 101 -4.88 -3.59 6.95
CA ASP A 101 -3.81 -2.66 6.57
C ASP A 101 -2.88 -3.33 5.56
N ILE A 102 -3.29 -3.29 4.29
CA ILE A 102 -2.51 -3.83 3.17
C ILE A 102 -1.29 -2.94 2.86
N ALA A 103 -1.34 -1.64 3.17
CA ALA A 103 -0.26 -0.71 2.92
C ALA A 103 1.03 -1.08 3.68
N SER A 104 0.90 -1.60 4.90
CA SER A 104 2.03 -2.13 5.68
C SER A 104 2.72 -3.35 5.03
N LEU A 105 2.04 -4.05 4.12
CA LEU A 105 2.53 -5.27 3.48
C LEU A 105 3.18 -5.02 2.11
N TYR A 106 3.05 -3.81 1.53
CA TYR A 106 3.63 -3.46 0.24
C TYR A 106 5.13 -3.77 0.15
N GLY A 107 5.90 -3.41 1.19
CA GLY A 107 7.34 -3.67 1.22
C GLY A 107 7.69 -5.16 1.17
N LYS A 108 6.87 -6.02 1.80
CA LYS A 108 7.07 -7.48 1.78
C LYS A 108 6.77 -8.07 0.40
N VAL A 109 5.71 -7.60 -0.26
CA VAL A 109 5.36 -8.02 -1.63
C VAL A 109 6.47 -7.65 -2.61
N VAL A 110 6.93 -6.40 -2.56
CA VAL A 110 8.01 -5.90 -3.43
C VAL A 110 9.32 -6.70 -3.21
N ALA A 111 9.66 -7.00 -1.94
CA ALA A 111 10.83 -7.83 -1.61
C ALA A 111 10.70 -9.29 -2.11
N LEU A 112 9.51 -9.88 -1.99
CA LEU A 112 9.25 -11.23 -2.48
C LEU A 112 9.41 -11.31 -4.01
N VAL A 113 8.79 -10.36 -4.73
CA VAL A 113 8.91 -10.24 -6.20
C VAL A 113 10.37 -10.06 -6.59
N GLN A 114 11.14 -9.22 -5.89
CA GLN A 114 12.56 -9.04 -6.17
C GLN A 114 13.33 -10.36 -6.04
N SER A 115 13.10 -11.11 -4.96
CA SER A 115 13.82 -12.36 -4.70
C SER A 115 13.52 -13.42 -5.76
N ARG A 116 12.26 -13.49 -6.24
CA ARG A 116 11.79 -14.55 -7.15
C ARG A 116 12.09 -14.23 -8.61
N THR A 117 12.07 -12.96 -8.97
CA THR A 117 12.41 -12.48 -10.31
C THR A 117 13.89 -12.15 -10.48
N ASN A 118 14.69 -12.22 -9.42
CA ASN A 118 16.10 -11.79 -9.42
C ASN A 118 16.31 -10.36 -10.00
N ALA A 119 15.32 -9.49 -9.83
CA ALA A 119 15.36 -8.11 -10.29
C ALA A 119 16.36 -7.30 -9.46
N THR A 120 17.01 -6.32 -10.09
CA THR A 120 17.84 -5.35 -9.36
C THR A 120 16.97 -4.43 -8.51
N GLY A 121 15.84 -3.98 -9.04
CA GLY A 121 14.87 -3.13 -8.34
C GLY A 121 13.46 -3.63 -8.55
N VAL A 122 12.64 -3.51 -7.51
CA VAL A 122 11.19 -3.63 -7.60
C VAL A 122 10.57 -2.44 -6.87
N TYR A 123 9.45 -1.95 -7.38
CA TYR A 123 8.75 -0.80 -6.83
C TYR A 123 7.26 -0.88 -7.09
N LEU A 124 6.49 -0.44 -6.10
CA LEU A 124 5.05 -0.28 -6.16
C LEU A 124 4.71 1.20 -6.35
N GLY A 125 4.05 1.52 -7.46
CA GLY A 125 3.56 2.86 -7.77
C GLY A 125 2.04 2.93 -7.69
N ARG A 126 1.50 4.05 -7.20
CA ARG A 126 0.07 4.37 -7.25
C ARG A 126 -0.17 5.49 -8.25
N LYS A 127 -1.16 5.34 -9.13
CA LYS A 127 -1.61 6.41 -10.02
C LYS A 127 -2.53 7.34 -9.23
N GLU A 128 -2.23 8.63 -9.26
CA GLU A 128 -3.03 9.67 -8.65
C GLU A 128 -3.09 10.91 -9.55
N THR A 129 -4.12 11.73 -9.38
CA THR A 129 -4.26 13.01 -10.09
C THR A 129 -3.99 14.15 -9.12
N THR A 130 -3.10 15.06 -9.49
CA THR A 130 -2.76 16.26 -8.70
C THR A 130 -3.89 17.28 -8.66
N ASP A 131 -3.77 18.31 -7.81
CA ASP A 131 -4.70 19.47 -7.82
C ASP A 131 -4.74 20.21 -9.15
N ALA A 132 -3.64 20.16 -9.91
CA ALA A 132 -3.54 20.76 -11.23
C ALA A 132 -4.15 19.89 -12.36
N GLY A 133 -4.80 18.76 -12.03
CA GLY A 133 -5.38 17.86 -13.01
C GLY A 133 -4.35 17.00 -13.79
N VAL A 134 -3.09 16.98 -13.35
CA VAL A 134 -2.02 16.19 -13.97
C VAL A 134 -1.97 14.82 -13.31
N ASN A 135 -2.03 13.76 -14.11
CA ASN A 135 -1.83 12.40 -13.63
C ASN A 135 -0.37 12.14 -13.28
N GLN A 136 -0.12 11.40 -12.21
CA GLN A 136 1.22 11.02 -11.78
C GLN A 136 1.25 9.63 -11.17
N ILE A 137 2.38 8.93 -11.28
CA ILE A 137 2.63 7.68 -10.55
C ILE A 137 3.57 7.98 -9.39
N GLN A 138 3.07 7.81 -8.17
CA GLN A 138 3.83 7.98 -6.94
C GLN A 138 4.33 6.62 -6.44
N TYR A 139 5.65 6.48 -6.30
CA TYR A 139 6.26 5.24 -5.80
C TYR A 139 6.19 5.18 -4.27
N LEU A 140 5.34 4.30 -3.76
CA LEU A 140 5.03 4.15 -2.33
C LEU A 140 6.00 3.22 -1.61
N SER A 141 6.48 2.19 -2.30
CA SER A 141 7.40 1.20 -1.73
C SER A 141 8.37 0.70 -2.78
N SER A 142 9.63 0.52 -2.43
CA SER A 142 10.68 0.04 -3.33
C SER A 142 11.80 -0.65 -2.56
N THR A 143 12.43 -1.63 -3.23
CA THR A 143 13.70 -2.22 -2.77
C THR A 143 14.92 -1.36 -3.08
N GLN A 144 14.75 -0.25 -3.81
CA GLN A 144 15.78 0.75 -4.05
C GLN A 144 15.39 2.08 -3.41
N ASP A 145 16.22 2.57 -2.47
CA ASP A 145 15.97 3.81 -1.74
C ASP A 145 15.77 5.03 -2.65
N VAL A 146 16.39 5.03 -3.84
CA VAL A 146 16.30 6.12 -4.81
C VAL A 146 14.89 6.31 -5.36
N MET A 147 14.06 5.26 -5.37
CA MET A 147 12.72 5.26 -5.95
C MET A 147 11.63 5.68 -4.97
N ASN A 148 11.81 5.48 -3.66
CA ASN A 148 10.79 5.79 -2.66
C ASN A 148 10.45 7.30 -2.66
N GLY A 149 9.15 7.62 -2.81
CA GLY A 149 8.66 8.99 -2.88
C GLY A 149 8.97 9.73 -4.19
N LYS A 150 9.54 9.05 -5.20
CA LYS A 150 9.65 9.62 -6.54
C LYS A 150 8.31 9.60 -7.25
N VAL A 151 8.17 10.54 -8.17
CA VAL A 151 6.96 10.74 -8.96
C VAL A 151 7.32 10.68 -10.43
N LEU A 152 6.60 9.84 -11.16
CA LEU A 152 6.60 9.83 -12.62
C LEU A 152 5.44 10.71 -13.09
N LYS A 153 5.74 11.77 -13.85
CA LYS A 153 4.71 12.72 -14.31
C LYS A 153 4.04 12.20 -15.58
N GLY A 154 2.73 12.26 -15.61
CA GLY A 154 1.94 11.96 -16.80
C GLY A 154 1.52 13.23 -17.51
N VAL A 155 0.54 13.05 -18.38
CA VAL A 155 -0.14 14.14 -19.09
C VAL A 155 -1.39 14.58 -18.32
N PRO A 156 -1.81 15.85 -18.48
CA PRO A 156 -3.14 16.29 -18.12
C PRO A 156 -4.21 15.41 -18.79
N GLU A 157 -5.37 15.30 -18.15
CA GLU A 157 -6.50 14.57 -18.73
C GLU A 157 -6.93 15.19 -20.07
N GLY A 158 -6.87 14.41 -21.15
CA GLY A 158 -7.22 14.85 -22.52
C GLY A 158 -6.04 15.24 -23.43
N GLU A 159 -4.80 15.24 -22.91
CA GLU A 159 -3.58 15.39 -23.72
C GLU A 159 -2.91 14.03 -23.91
N GLU A 160 -2.41 13.74 -25.12
CA GLU A 160 -1.77 12.44 -25.44
C GLU A 160 -0.23 12.48 -25.45
N GLU A 161 0.37 13.67 -25.58
CA GLU A 161 1.82 13.84 -25.71
C GLU A 161 2.45 14.53 -24.49
N GLY A 162 3.60 14.01 -24.01
CA GLY A 162 4.40 14.66 -22.97
C GLY A 162 4.54 13.90 -21.65
N ALA A 163 4.00 12.68 -21.55
CA ALA A 163 4.15 11.86 -20.35
C ALA A 163 5.61 11.44 -20.15
N GLU A 164 6.11 11.53 -18.91
CA GLU A 164 7.44 11.04 -18.57
C GLU A 164 7.39 9.52 -18.38
N GLY A 165 8.26 8.78 -19.07
CA GLY A 165 8.40 7.34 -18.85
C GLY A 165 7.52 6.47 -19.74
N VAL A 166 7.93 5.20 -19.86
CA VAL A 166 7.26 4.17 -20.68
C VAL A 166 6.07 3.51 -20.00
N THR A 167 5.82 3.77 -18.71
CA THR A 167 4.85 3.01 -17.90
C THR A 167 3.39 3.34 -18.21
N TRP A 168 3.11 4.54 -18.72
CA TRP A 168 1.75 5.08 -18.92
C TRP A 168 0.79 4.24 -19.78
N PRO A 169 1.23 3.57 -20.87
CA PRO A 169 0.35 2.73 -21.68
C PRO A 169 -0.38 1.66 -20.88
N ILE A 170 0.16 1.24 -19.72
CA ILE A 170 -0.46 0.24 -18.85
C ILE A 170 -1.83 0.66 -18.32
N PHE A 171 -2.18 1.95 -18.35
CA PHE A 171 -3.47 2.48 -17.90
C PHE A 171 -4.45 2.77 -19.04
N VAL A 172 -4.04 2.59 -20.30
CA VAL A 172 -4.87 2.87 -21.47
C VAL A 172 -5.71 1.64 -21.80
N SER A 173 -7.04 1.75 -21.73
CA SER A 173 -7.96 0.70 -22.16
C SER A 173 -8.18 0.71 -23.67
N SER A 174 -8.43 -0.47 -24.23
CA SER A 174 -9.05 -0.67 -25.54
C SER A 174 -10.37 -1.40 -25.40
N GLU A 175 -11.38 -1.02 -26.18
CA GLU A 175 -12.64 -1.77 -26.28
C GLU A 175 -12.50 -2.87 -27.35
N ILE A 176 -12.84 -4.10 -26.98
CA ILE A 176 -12.83 -5.25 -27.89
C ILE A 176 -14.24 -5.84 -27.89
N GLU A 177 -14.82 -6.05 -29.06
CA GLU A 177 -16.09 -6.78 -29.20
C GLU A 177 -15.82 -8.28 -29.11
N GLU A 178 -16.37 -8.94 -28.09
CA GLU A 178 -16.30 -10.38 -27.90
C GLU A 178 -17.67 -10.99 -28.22
N THR A 179 -17.72 -11.92 -29.17
CA THR A 179 -18.94 -12.67 -29.47
C THR A 179 -19.09 -13.79 -28.44
N VAL A 180 -20.03 -13.63 -27.52
CA VAL A 180 -20.38 -14.64 -26.53
C VAL A 180 -21.53 -15.47 -27.09
N THR A 181 -21.29 -16.77 -27.27
CA THR A 181 -22.34 -17.72 -27.62
C THR A 181 -22.99 -18.22 -26.33
N ASP A 182 -24.28 -17.97 -26.18
CA ASP A 182 -25.07 -18.51 -25.08
C ASP A 182 -25.07 -20.05 -25.17
N THR A 183 -24.59 -20.70 -24.10
CA THR A 183 -24.44 -22.16 -24.02
C THR A 183 -25.76 -22.93 -23.96
N GLU A 184 -26.87 -22.27 -23.62
CA GLU A 184 -28.21 -22.86 -23.58
C GLU A 184 -29.03 -22.56 -24.85
N THR A 185 -28.94 -21.36 -25.42
CA THR A 185 -29.76 -20.94 -26.57
C THR A 185 -29.03 -21.02 -27.91
N GLY A 186 -27.70 -21.05 -27.91
CA GLY A 186 -26.87 -21.02 -29.11
C GLY A 186 -26.89 -19.66 -29.84
N GLU A 187 -27.49 -18.63 -29.25
CA GLU A 187 -27.48 -17.28 -29.80
C GLU A 187 -26.14 -16.59 -29.53
N GLU A 188 -25.57 -16.01 -30.58
CA GLU A 188 -24.36 -15.19 -30.51
C GLU A 188 -24.74 -13.75 -30.13
N SER A 189 -24.33 -13.32 -28.95
CA SER A 189 -24.44 -11.93 -28.50
C SER A 189 -23.06 -11.28 -28.52
N THR A 190 -22.96 -10.09 -29.12
CA THR A 190 -21.72 -9.29 -29.08
C THR A 190 -21.70 -8.48 -27.80
N VAL A 191 -20.67 -8.71 -26.96
CA VAL A 191 -20.42 -7.97 -25.73
C VAL A 191 -19.15 -7.16 -25.90
N THR A 192 -19.25 -5.84 -25.77
CA THR A 192 -18.07 -4.96 -25.74
C THR A 192 -17.36 -5.09 -24.40
N LYS A 193 -16.09 -5.50 -24.41
CA LYS A 193 -15.25 -5.67 -23.22
C LYS A 193 -14.11 -4.67 -23.24
N THR A 194 -13.97 -3.93 -22.14
CA THR A 194 -12.80 -3.08 -21.90
C THR A 194 -11.61 -3.95 -21.50
N VAL A 195 -10.56 -3.95 -22.31
CA VAL A 195 -9.32 -4.72 -22.09
C VAL A 195 -8.17 -3.75 -21.86
N PHE A 196 -7.29 -4.10 -20.93
CA PHE A 196 -6.11 -3.32 -20.60
C PHE A 196 -4.83 -4.14 -20.81
N PRO A 197 -3.68 -3.49 -21.06
CA PRO A 197 -2.41 -4.19 -21.19
C PRO A 197 -2.06 -4.96 -19.91
N GLU A 198 -1.66 -6.23 -20.07
CA GLU A 198 -1.24 -7.06 -18.94
C GLU A 198 0.12 -6.68 -18.38
N ASP A 199 0.98 -6.12 -19.22
CA ASP A 199 2.29 -5.60 -18.84
C ASP A 199 2.82 -4.61 -19.87
N VAL A 200 3.76 -3.79 -19.43
CA VAL A 200 4.65 -3.00 -20.29
C VAL A 200 6.05 -3.57 -20.13
N THR A 201 6.64 -4.06 -21.22
CA THR A 201 8.00 -4.61 -21.22
C THR A 201 8.91 -3.74 -22.10
N VAL A 202 10.07 -3.35 -21.56
CA VAL A 202 11.18 -2.72 -22.30
C VAL A 202 12.41 -3.59 -22.18
N ALA A 203 12.82 -4.21 -23.29
CA ALA A 203 13.97 -5.12 -23.34
C ALA A 203 15.31 -4.42 -23.04
N ASN A 204 15.47 -3.16 -23.46
CA ASN A 204 16.71 -2.42 -23.26
C ASN A 204 16.46 -0.95 -22.91
N ILE A 205 16.58 -0.64 -21.61
CA ILE A 205 16.34 0.69 -21.03
C ILE A 205 17.23 1.78 -21.65
N VAL A 206 18.47 1.46 -22.02
CA VAL A 206 19.42 2.46 -22.55
C VAL A 206 19.12 2.82 -24.01
N ARG A 207 18.44 1.93 -24.73
CA ARG A 207 18.09 2.16 -26.15
C ARG A 207 16.76 2.88 -26.33
N ASP A 208 15.90 2.85 -25.33
CA ASP A 208 14.59 3.46 -25.39
C ASP A 208 14.60 4.85 -24.74
N PRO A 209 14.53 5.94 -25.53
CA PRO A 209 14.59 7.30 -25.01
C PRO A 209 13.35 7.69 -24.19
N ALA A 210 12.26 6.94 -24.27
CA ALA A 210 11.05 7.20 -23.49
C ALA A 210 11.19 6.72 -22.04
N VAL A 211 12.22 5.93 -21.69
CA VAL A 211 12.39 5.42 -20.33
C VAL A 211 12.95 6.52 -19.42
N LYS A 212 12.23 6.80 -18.34
CA LYS A 212 12.71 7.70 -17.28
C LYS A 212 13.56 6.91 -16.28
N CYS A 213 14.84 7.23 -16.18
CA CYS A 213 15.71 6.74 -15.11
C CYS A 213 15.84 7.79 -14.00
N PHE A 214 15.49 7.43 -12.76
CA PHE A 214 15.71 8.30 -11.58
C PHE A 214 17.14 8.22 -11.04
N GLY A 215 17.93 7.25 -11.50
CA GLY A 215 19.35 7.09 -11.20
C GLY A 215 20.22 7.12 -12.45
N LEU A 216 21.47 6.68 -12.32
CA LEU A 216 22.37 6.54 -13.46
C LEU A 216 21.84 5.49 -14.45
N PRO A 217 21.65 5.83 -15.74
CA PRO A 217 21.22 4.85 -16.73
C PRO A 217 22.26 3.74 -16.87
N LYS A 218 21.83 2.47 -16.75
CA LYS A 218 22.66 1.29 -17.00
C LYS A 218 21.89 0.29 -17.85
N LEU A 219 22.64 -0.62 -18.49
CA LEU A 219 22.07 -1.69 -19.31
C LEU A 219 21.17 -2.61 -18.48
N GLY A 220 19.98 -2.93 -19.00
CA GLY A 220 19.00 -3.82 -18.38
C GLY A 220 17.64 -3.69 -19.09
N SER A 221 16.66 -4.44 -18.59
CA SER A 221 15.27 -4.43 -19.01
C SER A 221 14.37 -3.90 -17.89
N TYR A 222 13.19 -3.40 -18.25
CA TYR A 222 12.14 -2.94 -17.34
C TYR A 222 10.83 -3.64 -17.67
N VAL A 223 10.07 -4.02 -16.64
CA VAL A 223 8.70 -4.53 -16.76
C VAL A 223 7.82 -3.80 -15.75
N ALA A 224 6.60 -3.45 -16.16
CA ALA A 224 5.54 -2.98 -15.27
C ALA A 224 4.31 -3.89 -15.42
N VAL A 225 3.75 -4.32 -14.29
CA VAL A 225 2.47 -5.06 -14.25
C VAL A 225 1.42 -4.25 -13.50
N PRO A 226 0.15 -4.23 -13.94
CA PRO A 226 -0.88 -3.45 -13.29
C PRO A 226 -1.40 -4.17 -12.04
N VAL A 227 -1.73 -3.39 -11.02
CA VAL A 227 -2.49 -3.82 -9.85
C VAL A 227 -3.74 -2.95 -9.83
N ARG A 228 -4.92 -3.53 -10.02
CA ARG A 228 -6.16 -2.77 -10.09
C ARG A 228 -7.26 -3.44 -9.32
N TYR A 229 -7.96 -2.66 -8.53
CA TYR A 229 -9.07 -3.16 -7.75
C TYR A 229 -10.14 -2.08 -7.62
N ASN A 230 -11.35 -2.52 -7.32
CA ASN A 230 -12.49 -1.65 -7.08
C ASN A 230 -12.43 -1.17 -5.63
N SER A 231 -12.12 0.10 -5.45
CA SER A 231 -12.03 0.75 -4.14
C SER A 231 -13.39 1.34 -3.76
N CYS A 232 -13.82 1.08 -2.53
CA CYS A 232 -15.03 1.65 -1.95
C CYS A 232 -14.73 2.70 -0.86
N LEU A 233 -13.45 2.91 -0.53
CA LEU A 233 -13.02 3.91 0.46
C LEU A 233 -12.77 5.29 -0.18
N HIS A 234 -13.83 5.90 -0.71
CA HIS A 234 -13.81 7.25 -1.26
C HIS A 234 -15.03 8.07 -0.83
N GLU A 235 -15.02 9.39 -1.02
CA GLU A 235 -16.07 10.32 -0.56
C GLU A 235 -17.51 10.00 -1.02
N ASN A 236 -17.64 9.21 -2.08
CA ASN A 236 -18.90 8.79 -2.68
C ASN A 236 -19.10 7.27 -2.59
N GLY A 237 -18.36 6.57 -1.72
CA GLY A 237 -18.30 5.11 -1.64
C GLY A 237 -19.52 4.45 -1.02
N ILE A 238 -20.56 5.21 -0.67
CA ILE A 238 -21.76 4.71 0.01
C ILE A 238 -22.98 5.21 -0.77
N GLU A 239 -23.85 4.29 -1.16
CA GLU A 239 -25.16 4.57 -1.74
C GLU A 239 -26.27 3.72 -1.08
N ASP A 240 -27.53 4.11 -1.28
CA ASP A 240 -28.68 3.30 -0.88
C ASP A 240 -28.68 1.97 -1.64
N ALA A 241 -28.92 0.87 -0.92
CA ALA A 241 -29.01 -0.43 -1.56
C ALA A 241 -30.23 -0.50 -2.50
N PRO A 242 -30.12 -1.20 -3.65
CA PRO A 242 -31.26 -1.39 -4.53
C PRO A 242 -32.40 -2.11 -3.80
N PRO A 243 -33.67 -1.77 -4.11
CA PRO A 243 -34.81 -2.42 -3.47
C PRO A 243 -34.76 -3.93 -3.72
N PRO A 244 -35.11 -4.76 -2.72
CA PRO A 244 -35.14 -6.20 -2.90
C PRO A 244 -36.05 -6.56 -4.08
N PRO A 245 -35.70 -7.57 -4.89
CA PRO A 245 -36.55 -8.02 -5.99
C PRO A 245 -37.94 -8.33 -5.44
N GLU A 246 -38.99 -7.83 -6.10
CA GLU A 246 -40.37 -8.07 -5.68
C GLU A 246 -40.57 -9.59 -5.53
N PRO A 247 -41.15 -10.06 -4.41
CA PRO A 247 -41.41 -11.47 -4.25
C PRO A 247 -42.27 -11.92 -5.42
N VAL A 248 -41.76 -12.88 -6.21
CA VAL A 248 -42.54 -13.57 -7.24
C VAL A 248 -43.86 -13.99 -6.61
N ALA A 249 -44.96 -13.49 -7.15
CA ALA A 249 -46.30 -13.73 -6.62
C ALA A 249 -46.47 -15.24 -6.38
N ALA A 250 -46.87 -15.60 -5.17
CA ALA A 250 -47.04 -16.97 -4.70
C ALA A 250 -48.28 -17.64 -5.33
N ASP A 251 -48.43 -17.60 -6.66
CA ASP A 251 -49.51 -18.25 -7.39
C ASP A 251 -49.14 -19.66 -7.90
N ASP A 252 -47.91 -20.16 -7.63
CA ASP A 252 -47.46 -21.51 -7.98
C ASP A 252 -46.94 -22.32 -6.77
N VAL A 253 -47.52 -22.12 -5.58
CA VAL A 253 -47.22 -22.98 -4.41
C VAL A 253 -48.21 -24.14 -4.35
N ASP A 254 -47.71 -25.34 -4.68
CA ASP A 254 -48.38 -26.64 -4.51
C ASP A 254 -48.92 -26.78 -3.07
N PRO A 255 -50.24 -26.98 -2.87
CA PRO A 255 -50.86 -27.02 -1.53
C PRO A 255 -50.43 -28.20 -0.65
N ASP A 256 -49.62 -29.14 -1.15
CA ASP A 256 -49.16 -30.32 -0.41
C ASP A 256 -47.68 -30.26 0.07
N ALA A 257 -46.99 -29.12 -0.08
CA ALA A 257 -45.63 -28.99 0.44
C ALA A 257 -45.60 -28.80 1.98
N PRO A 258 -44.76 -29.54 2.73
CA PRO A 258 -44.63 -29.38 4.18
C PRO A 258 -44.15 -27.97 4.53
N PRO A 259 -44.56 -27.40 5.69
CA PRO A 259 -44.20 -26.04 6.07
C PRO A 259 -42.67 -25.94 6.18
N ALA A 260 -42.07 -25.15 5.28
CA ALA A 260 -40.67 -24.79 5.37
C ALA A 260 -40.44 -24.08 6.72
N GLU A 261 -39.41 -24.51 7.45
CA GLU A 261 -38.95 -23.80 8.64
C GLU A 261 -38.69 -22.33 8.25
N PRO A 262 -39.04 -21.35 9.11
CA PRO A 262 -38.79 -19.95 8.80
C PRO A 262 -37.28 -19.74 8.74
N GLU A 263 -36.73 -19.73 7.53
CA GLU A 263 -35.42 -19.13 7.29
C GLU A 263 -35.48 -17.70 7.83
N VAL A 264 -34.56 -17.39 8.74
CA VAL A 264 -34.33 -16.03 9.20
C VAL A 264 -33.83 -15.27 7.98
N VAL A 265 -34.74 -14.67 7.22
CA VAL A 265 -34.37 -13.79 6.11
C VAL A 265 -33.69 -12.60 6.77
N GLU A 266 -32.36 -12.57 6.74
CA GLU A 266 -31.59 -11.39 7.13
C GLU A 266 -32.15 -10.21 6.34
N ALA A 267 -32.50 -9.13 7.05
CA ALA A 267 -33.01 -7.94 6.41
C ALA A 267 -32.00 -7.48 5.34
N PRO A 268 -32.45 -7.13 4.12
CA PRO A 268 -31.54 -6.72 3.06
C PRO A 268 -30.67 -5.56 3.55
N PRO A 269 -29.38 -5.53 3.15
CA PRO A 269 -28.48 -4.46 3.56
C PRO A 269 -29.06 -3.12 3.11
N LYS A 270 -29.04 -2.12 3.99
CA LYS A 270 -29.61 -0.80 3.72
C LYS A 270 -28.77 0.01 2.72
N PHE A 271 -27.46 -0.24 2.72
CA PHE A 271 -26.48 0.50 1.91
C PHE A 271 -25.66 -0.46 1.05
N SER A 272 -25.15 0.05 -0.05
CA SER A 272 -24.24 -0.65 -0.96
C SER A 272 -22.96 0.15 -1.22
N PRO A 273 -21.82 -0.53 -1.44
CA PRO A 273 -20.57 0.15 -1.75
C PRO A 273 -20.57 0.64 -3.20
N VAL A 274 -20.30 1.93 -3.40
CA VAL A 274 -19.94 2.47 -4.71
C VAL A 274 -18.45 2.21 -4.92
N ASN A 275 -18.10 1.73 -6.11
CA ASN A 275 -16.73 1.34 -6.42
C ASN A 275 -16.12 2.27 -7.47
N VAL A 276 -14.90 2.72 -7.21
CA VAL A 276 -14.04 3.43 -8.17
C VAL A 276 -12.77 2.63 -8.40
N VAL A 277 -12.30 2.58 -9.64
CA VAL A 277 -11.08 1.84 -9.99
C VAL A 277 -9.86 2.53 -9.36
N SER A 278 -9.19 1.82 -8.45
CA SER A 278 -7.88 2.21 -7.95
C SER A 278 -6.78 1.53 -8.75
N GLU A 279 -5.82 2.32 -9.25
CA GLU A 279 -4.78 1.85 -10.17
C GLU A 279 -3.38 1.99 -9.57
N PHE A 280 -2.67 0.86 -9.53
CA PHE A 280 -1.31 0.72 -9.06
C PHE A 280 -0.48 -0.05 -10.10
N ILE A 281 0.83 -0.04 -9.94
CA ILE A 281 1.77 -0.82 -10.75
C ILE A 281 2.85 -1.46 -9.88
N ILE A 282 3.24 -2.69 -10.20
CA ILE A 282 4.50 -3.28 -9.73
C ILE A 282 5.48 -3.17 -10.90
N GLY A 283 6.44 -2.26 -10.78
CA GLY A 283 7.54 -2.13 -11.70
C GLY A 283 8.77 -2.87 -11.21
N PHE A 284 9.51 -3.51 -12.10
CA PHE A 284 10.75 -4.19 -11.77
C PHE A 284 11.76 -4.13 -12.92
N ASP A 285 13.03 -4.04 -12.57
CA ASP A 285 14.11 -3.81 -13.52
C ASP A 285 15.34 -4.69 -13.27
N SER A 286 16.10 -4.96 -14.33
CA SER A 286 17.38 -5.69 -14.28
C SER A 286 18.57 -4.75 -14.51
N VAL A 287 18.42 -3.48 -14.15
CA VAL A 287 19.44 -2.43 -14.39
C VAL A 287 20.77 -2.88 -13.79
N GLY A 288 21.82 -2.85 -14.60
CA GLY A 288 23.17 -3.30 -14.24
C GLY A 288 23.44 -4.78 -14.47
N GLN A 289 22.43 -5.60 -14.75
CA GLN A 289 22.61 -7.04 -15.07
C GLN A 289 22.65 -7.29 -16.59
N GLY A 290 22.04 -6.41 -17.41
CA GLY A 290 22.03 -6.54 -18.86
C GLY A 290 21.27 -7.76 -19.39
N ARG A 291 20.28 -8.26 -18.63
CA ARG A 291 19.42 -9.39 -19.00
C ARG A 291 17.97 -8.96 -19.19
N GLU A 292 17.21 -9.74 -19.93
CA GLU A 292 15.76 -9.63 -20.00
C GLU A 292 15.10 -10.54 -18.94
N PHE A 293 13.84 -10.24 -18.61
CA PHE A 293 13.03 -11.09 -17.73
C PHE A 293 12.37 -12.22 -18.51
N THR A 294 12.34 -13.42 -17.92
CA THR A 294 11.65 -14.58 -18.50
C THR A 294 10.13 -14.45 -18.32
N GLU A 295 9.37 -15.20 -19.12
CA GLU A 295 7.91 -15.24 -18.97
C GLU A 295 7.46 -15.81 -17.61
N GLU A 296 8.24 -16.71 -17.01
CA GLU A 296 7.97 -17.22 -15.66
C GLU A 296 8.13 -16.13 -14.59
N GLU A 297 9.15 -15.28 -14.72
CA GLU A 297 9.38 -14.15 -13.81
C GLU A 297 8.25 -13.12 -13.94
N LYS A 298 7.82 -12.81 -15.17
CA LYS A 298 6.68 -11.92 -15.44
C LYS A 298 5.37 -12.50 -14.89
N ALA A 299 5.11 -13.78 -15.13
CA ALA A 299 3.92 -14.46 -14.64
C ALA A 299 3.85 -14.47 -13.11
N PHE A 300 5.00 -14.66 -12.43
CA PHE A 300 5.08 -14.56 -10.98
C PHE A 300 4.71 -13.16 -10.47
N ALA A 301 5.24 -12.10 -11.09
CA ALA A 301 4.90 -10.73 -10.74
C ALA A 301 3.41 -10.43 -11.00
N LYS A 302 2.84 -10.88 -12.12
CA LYS A 302 1.40 -10.77 -12.43
C LYS A 302 0.53 -11.48 -11.39
N ALA A 303 0.91 -12.68 -10.95
CA ALA A 303 0.17 -13.42 -9.92
C ALA A 303 0.15 -12.67 -8.57
N TRP A 304 1.28 -12.08 -8.17
CA TRP A 304 1.35 -11.26 -6.96
C TRP A 304 0.63 -9.93 -7.08
N ALA A 305 0.60 -9.34 -8.28
CA ALA A 305 -0.19 -8.16 -8.57
C ALA A 305 -1.70 -8.43 -8.40
N LEU A 306 -2.18 -9.59 -8.88
CA LEU A 306 -3.57 -10.03 -8.70
C LEU A 306 -3.90 -10.28 -7.22
N LYS A 307 -3.05 -11.03 -6.50
CA LYS A 307 -3.23 -11.26 -5.05
C LYS A 307 -3.31 -9.96 -4.27
N LEU A 308 -2.47 -8.98 -4.60
CA LEU A 308 -2.48 -7.67 -3.95
C LEU A 308 -3.77 -6.90 -4.25
N SER A 309 -4.28 -6.99 -5.48
CA SER A 309 -5.57 -6.40 -5.86
C SER A 309 -6.73 -7.02 -5.08
N GLU A 310 -6.83 -8.35 -5.04
CA GLU A 310 -7.88 -9.08 -4.32
C GLU A 310 -7.84 -8.80 -2.82
N ALA A 311 -6.64 -8.82 -2.22
CA ALA A 311 -6.44 -8.49 -0.82
C ALA A 311 -6.84 -7.04 -0.49
N SER A 312 -6.51 -6.09 -1.37
CA SER A 312 -6.88 -4.68 -1.19
C SER A 312 -8.40 -4.49 -1.24
N ALA A 313 -9.09 -5.08 -2.22
CA ALA A 313 -10.55 -5.04 -2.31
C ALA A 313 -11.23 -5.68 -1.07
N ALA A 314 -10.74 -6.84 -0.63
CA ALA A 314 -11.29 -7.53 0.54
C ALA A 314 -11.07 -6.74 1.84
N ALA A 315 -9.88 -6.15 2.02
CA ALA A 315 -9.57 -5.31 3.17
C ALA A 315 -10.45 -4.05 3.22
N GLU A 316 -10.61 -3.36 2.08
CA GLU A 316 -11.47 -2.18 1.98
C GLU A 316 -12.94 -2.52 2.26
N LEU A 317 -13.45 -3.63 1.75
CA LEU A 317 -14.82 -4.06 2.02
C LEU A 317 -15.05 -4.35 3.51
N LYS A 318 -14.07 -4.97 4.20
CA LYS A 318 -14.14 -5.18 5.66
C LYS A 318 -14.22 -3.85 6.42
N LEU A 319 -13.39 -2.87 6.03
CA LEU A 319 -13.39 -1.54 6.64
C LEU A 319 -14.70 -0.80 6.37
N TRP A 320 -15.20 -0.87 5.14
CA TRP A 320 -16.47 -0.28 4.73
C TRP A 320 -17.63 -0.84 5.55
N ASN A 321 -17.74 -2.17 5.69
CA ASN A 321 -18.80 -2.79 6.49
C ASN A 321 -18.76 -2.35 7.96
N ALA A 322 -17.57 -2.27 8.56
CA ALA A 322 -17.41 -1.80 9.94
C ALA A 322 -17.83 -0.32 10.09
N GLU A 323 -17.59 0.48 9.06
CA GLU A 323 -17.92 1.89 9.04
C GLU A 323 -19.40 2.17 8.86
N ILE A 324 -20.11 1.43 8.00
CA ILE A 324 -21.56 1.55 7.88
C ILE A 324 -22.24 1.38 9.25
N ALA A 325 -21.83 0.38 10.02
CA ALA A 325 -22.36 0.16 11.38
C ALA A 325 -22.08 1.34 12.33
N LEU A 326 -20.89 1.96 12.22
CA LEU A 326 -20.53 3.14 13.01
C LEU A 326 -21.37 4.36 12.60
N LEU A 327 -21.56 4.57 11.30
CA LEU A 327 -22.33 5.68 10.75
C LEU A 327 -23.82 5.58 11.08
N GLU A 328 -24.39 4.38 11.07
CA GLU A 328 -25.78 4.18 11.52
C GLU A 328 -25.94 4.50 13.01
N THR A 329 -24.95 4.14 13.83
CA THR A 329 -24.93 4.49 15.26
C THR A 329 -24.87 6.01 15.45
N MET A 330 -24.00 6.69 14.71
CA MET A 330 -23.89 8.15 14.74
C MET A 330 -25.18 8.82 14.25
N ALA A 331 -25.77 8.33 13.15
CA ALA A 331 -27.05 8.84 12.62
C ALA A 331 -28.21 8.70 13.61
N GLY A 332 -28.26 7.61 14.38
CA GLY A 332 -29.23 7.43 15.45
C GLY A 332 -29.10 8.44 16.59
N GLY A 333 -27.89 8.95 16.85
CA GLY A 333 -27.60 9.93 17.90
C GLY A 333 -27.60 11.40 17.43
N GLU A 334 -27.68 11.65 16.12
CA GLU A 334 -27.51 12.99 15.54
C GLU A 334 -28.60 13.98 16.02
N GLY A 335 -29.84 13.51 16.20
CA GLY A 335 -30.93 14.36 16.71
C GLY A 335 -30.67 14.88 18.13
N ASP A 336 -30.18 13.99 19.01
CA ASP A 336 -29.84 14.35 20.39
C ASP A 336 -28.60 15.27 20.43
N ALA A 337 -27.60 14.99 19.59
CA ALA A 337 -26.41 15.83 19.44
C ALA A 337 -26.78 17.24 18.97
N ALA A 338 -27.62 17.36 17.94
CA ALA A 338 -28.08 18.65 17.42
C ALA A 338 -28.84 19.47 18.48
N ALA A 339 -29.75 18.83 19.22
CA ALA A 339 -30.48 19.47 20.32
C ALA A 339 -29.55 19.92 21.45
N GLY A 340 -28.56 19.08 21.82
CA GLY A 340 -27.54 19.41 22.82
C GLY A 340 -26.67 20.60 22.40
N ILE A 341 -26.21 20.62 21.15
CA ILE A 341 -25.42 21.73 20.57
C ILE A 341 -26.23 23.02 20.53
N ALA A 342 -27.49 22.97 20.10
CA ALA A 342 -28.36 24.14 20.07
C ALA A 342 -28.54 24.76 21.47
N SER A 343 -28.82 23.92 22.48
CA SER A 343 -28.92 24.34 23.88
C SER A 343 -27.61 24.95 24.39
N ALA A 344 -26.46 24.34 24.06
CA ALA A 344 -25.14 24.87 24.42
C ALA A 344 -24.86 26.22 23.76
N LYS A 345 -25.22 26.39 22.48
CA LYS A 345 -25.09 27.68 21.76
C LYS A 345 -25.92 28.78 22.43
N GLU A 346 -27.17 28.48 22.80
CA GLU A 346 -28.04 29.44 23.51
C GLU A 346 -27.49 29.82 24.88
N ALA A 347 -27.04 28.84 25.67
CA ALA A 347 -26.45 29.07 26.99
C ALA A 347 -25.17 29.92 26.90
N ALA A 348 -24.28 29.61 25.96
CA ALA A 348 -23.03 30.34 25.77
C ALA A 348 -23.29 31.79 25.27
N ALA A 349 -24.30 32.01 24.42
CA ALA A 349 -24.67 33.33 23.93
C ALA A 349 -25.28 34.23 25.01
N ALA A 350 -26.10 33.67 25.93
CA ALA A 350 -26.77 34.43 26.98
C ALA A 350 -25.78 35.18 27.91
N GLY A 351 -24.58 34.62 28.13
CA GLY A 351 -23.55 35.22 28.99
C GLY A 351 -22.74 36.35 28.34
N ILE A 352 -22.87 36.59 27.02
CA ILE A 352 -22.02 37.56 26.31
C ILE A 352 -22.36 39.00 26.70
N GLY A 353 -23.65 39.34 26.78
CA GLY A 353 -24.09 40.70 27.15
C GLY A 353 -23.64 41.11 28.55
N GLU A 354 -23.65 40.18 29.50
CA GLU A 354 -23.12 40.40 30.86
C GLU A 354 -21.62 40.63 30.84
N LYS A 355 -20.85 39.82 30.08
CA LYS A 355 -19.40 39.97 29.93
C LYS A 355 -19.02 41.32 29.29
N VAL A 356 -19.77 41.77 28.28
CA VAL A 356 -19.55 43.09 27.65
C VAL A 356 -19.87 44.23 28.63
N THR A 357 -20.95 44.11 29.40
CA THR A 357 -21.31 45.11 30.42
C THR A 357 -20.26 45.20 31.53
N ALA A 358 -19.65 44.07 31.89
CA ALA A 358 -18.60 44.01 32.90
C ALA A 358 -17.29 44.73 32.51
N LEU A 359 -17.09 45.10 31.24
CA LEU A 359 -15.92 45.85 30.77
C LEU A 359 -15.90 47.32 31.22
N GLY A 360 -16.99 47.85 31.81
CA GLY A 360 -17.01 49.16 32.46
C GLY A 360 -16.70 50.33 31.51
N GLU A 361 -15.67 51.13 31.84
CA GLU A 361 -15.28 52.36 31.12
C GLU A 361 -14.40 52.13 29.87
N ALA A 362 -14.26 50.89 29.39
CA ALA A 362 -13.58 50.64 28.11
C ALA A 362 -14.22 51.45 26.96
N ASN A 363 -13.39 51.87 25.99
CA ASN A 363 -13.84 52.64 24.83
C ASN A 363 -14.74 51.77 23.91
N GLU A 364 -15.51 52.42 23.03
CA GLU A 364 -16.48 51.72 22.18
C GLU A 364 -15.82 50.69 21.25
N ASP A 365 -14.62 50.99 20.75
CA ASP A 365 -13.86 50.10 19.86
C ASP A 365 -13.33 48.84 20.57
N GLU A 366 -12.85 48.97 21.81
CA GLU A 366 -12.41 47.85 22.65
C GLU A 366 -13.60 46.99 23.07
N LYS A 367 -14.75 47.60 23.40
CA LYS A 367 -15.98 46.86 23.69
C LYS A 367 -16.46 46.07 22.47
N ALA A 368 -16.45 46.66 21.28
CA ALA A 368 -16.84 45.99 20.04
C ALA A 368 -15.91 44.80 19.73
N TYR A 369 -14.59 44.97 19.85
CA TYR A 369 -13.64 43.87 19.70
C TYR A 369 -13.88 42.76 20.74
N LYS A 370 -14.00 43.11 22.03
CA LYS A 370 -14.20 42.12 23.10
C LYS A 370 -15.51 41.37 22.98
N GLU A 371 -16.57 41.99 22.47
CA GLU A 371 -17.82 41.29 22.18
C GLU A 371 -17.61 40.17 21.15
N VAL A 372 -16.86 40.43 20.07
CA VAL A 372 -16.53 39.40 19.06
C VAL A 372 -15.64 38.31 19.67
N SER A 373 -14.65 38.69 20.48
CA SER A 373 -13.79 37.73 21.18
C SER A 373 -14.57 36.83 22.15
N PHE A 374 -15.57 37.37 22.85
CA PHE A 374 -16.46 36.56 23.69
C PHE A 374 -17.33 35.60 22.88
N ARG A 375 -17.74 35.97 21.66
CA ARG A 375 -18.47 35.06 20.74
C ARG A 375 -17.56 33.92 20.27
N ALA A 376 -16.30 34.20 19.93
CA ALA A 376 -15.32 33.16 19.58
C ALA A 376 -15.08 32.19 20.75
N ALA A 377 -14.90 32.72 21.96
CA ALA A 377 -14.75 31.90 23.17
C ALA A 377 -16.01 31.06 23.47
N ALA A 378 -17.21 31.61 23.28
CA ALA A 378 -18.46 30.89 23.43
C ALA A 378 -18.59 29.74 22.41
N ALA A 379 -18.19 29.96 21.15
CA ALA A 379 -18.18 28.92 20.13
C ALA A 379 -17.19 27.79 20.47
N LEU A 380 -16.03 28.13 21.05
CA LEU A 380 -15.05 27.15 21.52
C LEU A 380 -15.60 26.30 22.68
N GLU A 381 -16.36 26.90 23.60
CA GLU A 381 -17.02 26.18 24.70
C GLU A 381 -18.02 25.14 24.17
N VAL A 382 -18.79 25.50 23.13
CA VAL A 382 -19.71 24.57 22.45
C VAL A 382 -18.95 23.39 21.84
N VAL A 383 -17.84 23.65 21.13
CA VAL A 383 -17.00 22.58 20.57
C VAL A 383 -16.43 21.69 21.69
N GLY A 384 -16.01 22.28 22.82
CA GLY A 384 -15.55 21.55 23.99
C GLY A 384 -16.62 20.60 24.55
N GLY A 385 -17.89 20.99 24.50
CA GLY A 385 -19.03 20.15 24.89
C GLY A 385 -19.28 18.94 23.97
N VAL A 386 -18.78 18.97 22.74
CA VAL A 386 -18.91 17.87 21.76
C VAL A 386 -17.56 17.23 21.39
N LYS A 387 -16.55 17.41 22.25
CA LYS A 387 -15.19 16.88 22.05
C LYS A 387 -15.17 15.41 21.65
N ASP A 388 -15.90 14.55 22.35
CA ASP A 388 -15.88 13.10 22.08
C ASP A 388 -16.45 12.77 20.69
N ALA A 389 -17.46 13.53 20.24
CA ALA A 389 -18.01 13.37 18.90
C ALA A 389 -17.03 13.85 17.82
N VAL A 390 -16.30 14.95 18.05
CA VAL A 390 -15.23 15.42 17.16
C VAL A 390 -14.11 14.39 17.03
N LEU A 391 -13.69 13.78 18.14
CA LEU A 391 -12.68 12.71 18.14
C LEU A 391 -13.21 11.45 17.45
N GLY A 392 -14.50 11.14 17.62
CA GLY A 392 -15.18 10.03 16.96
C GLY A 392 -15.14 10.10 15.43
N LEU A 393 -15.10 11.30 14.84
CA LEU A 393 -14.92 11.48 13.40
C LEU A 393 -13.61 10.86 12.90
N GLY A 394 -12.58 10.80 13.75
CA GLY A 394 -11.27 10.22 13.41
C GLY A 394 -11.28 8.70 13.24
N ALA A 395 -12.32 8.00 13.72
CA ALA A 395 -12.45 6.55 13.61
C ALA A 395 -12.91 6.09 12.21
N LEU A 396 -13.38 7.02 11.37
CA LEU A 396 -13.94 6.73 10.06
C LEU A 396 -12.84 6.46 9.03
N SER A 397 -13.09 5.51 8.12
CA SER A 397 -12.15 5.08 7.07
C SER A 397 -12.51 5.70 5.73
N VAL A 398 -13.79 5.81 5.40
CA VAL A 398 -14.35 6.47 4.23
C VAL A 398 -14.20 7.99 4.44
N PRO A 399 -13.56 8.69 3.49
CA PRO A 399 -13.50 10.14 3.54
C PRO A 399 -14.91 10.75 3.60
N PRO A 400 -15.15 11.75 4.46
CA PRO A 400 -16.41 12.49 4.43
C PRO A 400 -16.50 13.36 3.17
N LYS A 401 -17.66 13.99 2.95
CA LYS A 401 -17.84 14.91 1.81
C LYS A 401 -16.87 16.09 1.86
N GLY A 402 -16.57 16.66 0.69
CA GLY A 402 -15.60 17.73 0.52
C GLY A 402 -15.84 18.95 1.44
N GLU A 403 -17.08 19.30 1.74
CA GLU A 403 -17.45 20.37 2.66
C GLU A 403 -17.00 20.11 4.10
N THR A 404 -17.14 18.87 4.56
CA THR A 404 -16.64 18.44 5.86
C THR A 404 -15.10 18.48 5.87
N ILE A 405 -14.46 18.00 4.80
CA ILE A 405 -12.99 18.07 4.67
C ILE A 405 -12.50 19.52 4.72
N LYS A 406 -13.16 20.44 4.01
CA LYS A 406 -12.84 21.89 4.04
C LYS A 406 -12.98 22.46 5.44
N THR A 407 -14.08 22.14 6.14
CA THR A 407 -14.31 22.59 7.53
C THR A 407 -13.19 22.11 8.46
N LEU A 408 -12.86 20.81 8.43
CA LEU A 408 -11.79 20.25 9.26
C LEU A 408 -10.39 20.79 8.87
N THR A 409 -10.18 21.09 7.60
CA THR A 409 -8.95 21.75 7.12
C THR A 409 -8.82 23.15 7.71
N ALA A 410 -9.90 23.94 7.67
CA ALA A 410 -9.93 25.27 8.29
C ALA A 410 -9.68 25.20 9.80
N VAL A 411 -10.21 24.19 10.48
CA VAL A 411 -9.91 23.94 11.90
C VAL A 411 -8.43 23.70 12.13
N CYS A 412 -7.81 22.83 11.34
CA CYS A 412 -6.38 22.56 11.43
C CYS A 412 -5.54 23.81 11.15
N MET A 413 -5.91 24.63 10.16
CA MET A 413 -5.23 25.88 9.83
C MET A 413 -5.31 26.89 10.97
N LEU A 414 -6.50 27.13 11.54
CA LEU A 414 -6.70 28.04 12.67
C LEU A 414 -5.95 27.56 13.93
N ALA A 415 -5.98 26.25 14.20
CA ALA A 415 -5.25 25.64 15.32
C ALA A 415 -3.72 25.60 15.12
N GLY A 416 -3.19 26.18 14.04
CA GLY A 416 -1.76 26.23 13.76
C GLY A 416 -1.13 24.87 13.45
N VAL A 417 -1.90 23.92 12.94
CA VAL A 417 -1.37 22.64 12.47
C VAL A 417 -0.66 22.87 11.15
N GLU A 418 0.58 22.38 11.07
CA GLU A 418 1.39 22.49 9.86
C GLU A 418 0.73 21.76 8.69
N LYS A 419 0.67 22.42 7.52
CA LYS A 419 0.04 21.90 6.30
C LYS A 419 0.51 20.49 5.93
N ALA A 420 1.81 20.23 6.05
CA ALA A 420 2.42 18.93 5.75
C ALA A 420 1.87 17.76 6.60
N ARG A 421 1.16 18.03 7.70
CA ARG A 421 0.57 17.00 8.57
C ARG A 421 -0.80 16.53 8.12
N TYR A 422 -1.46 17.23 7.20
CA TYR A 422 -2.79 16.87 6.69
C TYR A 422 -2.90 16.92 5.15
N THR A 423 -1.88 17.44 4.46
CA THR A 423 -1.79 17.36 3.00
C THR A 423 -0.76 16.34 2.57
N ASP A 424 -1.08 15.58 1.53
CA ASP A 424 -0.09 14.76 0.84
C ASP A 424 0.90 15.70 0.13
N MET A 425 2.18 15.60 0.49
CA MET A 425 3.25 16.47 -0.03
C MET A 425 3.47 16.34 -1.54
N LEU A 426 3.05 15.22 -2.14
CA LEU A 426 3.28 14.91 -3.56
C LEU A 426 2.09 15.30 -4.44
N THR A 427 0.86 15.27 -3.92
CA THR A 427 -0.32 15.74 -4.68
C THR A 427 -0.73 17.17 -4.36
N GLY A 428 -0.38 17.68 -3.17
CA GLY A 428 -0.88 18.95 -2.64
C GLY A 428 -2.28 18.85 -2.01
N LYS A 429 -2.97 17.71 -2.19
CA LYS A 429 -4.33 17.46 -1.74
C LYS A 429 -4.38 17.20 -0.25
N VAL A 430 -5.49 17.60 0.37
CA VAL A 430 -5.82 17.19 1.74
C VAL A 430 -6.09 15.69 1.73
N SER A 431 -5.34 14.94 2.55
CA SER A 431 -5.49 13.51 2.69
C SER A 431 -6.33 13.22 3.93
N TRP A 432 -7.45 12.50 3.76
CA TRP A 432 -8.30 12.11 4.89
C TRP A 432 -7.52 11.31 5.94
N GLY A 433 -6.65 10.38 5.51
CA GLY A 433 -5.82 9.58 6.42
C GLY A 433 -4.87 10.43 7.28
N LEU A 434 -4.32 11.51 6.72
CA LEU A 434 -3.46 12.43 7.45
C LEU A 434 -4.26 13.41 8.32
N LEU A 435 -5.38 13.91 7.79
CA LEU A 435 -6.28 14.84 8.48
C LEU A 435 -6.91 14.20 9.72
N LYS A 436 -7.42 12.97 9.60
CA LYS A 436 -8.03 12.25 10.72
C LYS A 436 -7.02 11.92 11.82
N ALA A 437 -5.74 11.73 11.48
CA ALA A 437 -4.67 11.57 12.46
C ALA A 437 -4.42 12.86 13.29
N GLN A 438 -4.91 14.01 12.84
CA GLN A 438 -4.86 15.26 13.61
C GLN A 438 -6.04 15.41 14.57
N LEU A 439 -7.13 14.63 14.43
CA LEU A 439 -8.32 14.67 15.29
C LEU A 439 -8.03 14.02 16.66
N THR A 440 -7.22 14.72 17.45
CA THR A 440 -6.72 14.29 18.76
C THR A 440 -7.13 15.29 19.82
N GLU A 441 -7.02 14.91 21.10
CA GLU A 441 -7.27 15.85 22.20
C GLU A 441 -6.40 17.11 22.08
N GLY A 442 -5.16 16.95 21.62
CA GLY A 442 -4.23 18.06 21.41
C GLY A 442 -4.65 19.04 20.29
N LEU A 443 -5.53 18.64 19.37
CA LEU A 443 -6.13 19.58 18.42
C LEU A 443 -7.14 20.48 19.13
N VAL A 444 -8.03 19.90 19.93
CA VAL A 444 -9.06 20.65 20.67
C VAL A 444 -8.42 21.65 21.64
N GLU A 445 -7.31 21.27 22.29
CA GLU A 445 -6.52 22.20 23.11
C GLU A 445 -5.95 23.38 22.31
N LYS A 446 -5.51 23.13 21.07
CA LYS A 446 -5.00 24.17 20.17
C LYS A 446 -6.06 25.08 19.56
N MET A 447 -7.35 24.72 19.68
CA MET A 447 -8.45 25.57 19.21
C MET A 447 -8.65 26.83 20.09
N ALA A 448 -7.97 26.92 21.24
CA ALA A 448 -7.82 28.17 22.01
C ALA A 448 -6.83 29.12 21.32
N VAL A 449 -7.17 29.56 20.11
CA VAL A 449 -6.32 30.39 19.25
C VAL A 449 -6.21 31.82 19.80
N ASP A 450 -4.98 32.35 19.84
CA ASP A 450 -4.75 33.77 20.09
C ASP A 450 -4.92 34.55 18.78
N PRO A 451 -5.89 35.48 18.67
CA PRO A 451 -6.10 36.24 17.44
C PRO A 451 -4.88 37.08 17.03
N ALA A 452 -3.99 37.43 17.97
CA ALA A 452 -2.75 38.14 17.67
C ALA A 452 -1.71 37.28 16.92
N GLY A 453 -1.84 35.95 16.99
CA GLY A 453 -0.92 35.00 16.37
C GLY A 453 -1.26 34.67 14.91
N VAL A 454 -2.42 35.11 14.41
CA VAL A 454 -2.89 34.80 13.05
C VAL A 454 -2.59 35.97 12.11
N THR A 455 -1.88 35.71 11.02
CA THR A 455 -1.58 36.74 10.02
C THR A 455 -2.78 37.02 9.12
N GLY A 456 -2.87 38.22 8.55
CA GLY A 456 -3.95 38.59 7.61
C GLY A 456 -4.04 37.62 6.42
N ASP A 457 -2.90 37.31 5.79
CA ASP A 457 -2.84 36.35 4.68
C ASP A 457 -3.34 34.95 5.08
N ALA A 458 -3.04 34.50 6.31
CA ALA A 458 -3.53 33.22 6.81
C ALA A 458 -5.04 33.26 7.03
N ALA A 459 -5.57 34.35 7.60
CA ALA A 459 -7.01 34.53 7.79
C ALA A 459 -7.78 34.55 6.46
N GLU A 460 -7.27 35.26 5.44
CA GLU A 460 -7.86 35.26 4.09
C GLU A 460 -7.83 33.88 3.43
N GLY A 461 -6.71 33.16 3.56
CA GLY A 461 -6.60 31.79 3.05
C GLY A 461 -7.60 30.84 3.68
N ILE A 462 -7.82 30.93 5.00
CA ILE A 462 -8.80 30.12 5.73
C ILE A 462 -10.23 30.50 5.32
N LYS A 463 -10.50 31.80 5.18
CA LYS A 463 -11.79 32.32 4.71
C LYS A 463 -12.17 31.76 3.34
N GLY A 464 -11.22 31.72 2.41
CA GLY A 464 -11.43 31.12 1.08
C GLY A 464 -11.73 29.60 1.13
N VAL A 465 -11.27 28.89 2.17
CA VAL A 465 -11.58 27.46 2.35
C VAL A 465 -13.01 27.24 2.86
N VAL A 466 -13.50 28.10 3.75
CA VAL A 466 -14.85 27.98 4.35
C VAL A 466 -15.92 28.78 3.63
N GLU A 467 -15.55 29.56 2.61
CA GLU A 467 -16.50 30.37 1.84
C GLU A 467 -17.60 29.52 1.19
N GLY A 468 -18.85 29.96 1.35
CA GLY A 468 -20.02 29.28 0.79
C GLY A 468 -20.50 28.06 1.57
N LEU A 469 -19.88 27.72 2.72
CA LEU A 469 -20.36 26.66 3.61
C LEU A 469 -21.48 27.17 4.53
N ASP A 470 -22.51 26.35 4.71
CA ASP A 470 -23.65 26.61 5.60
C ASP A 470 -23.62 25.67 6.81
N GLU A 471 -23.55 26.23 8.02
CA GLU A 471 -23.53 25.48 9.29
C GLU A 471 -24.70 24.51 9.45
N ALA A 472 -25.87 24.84 8.89
CA ALA A 472 -27.08 24.02 9.03
C ALA A 472 -27.14 22.86 8.04
N SER A 473 -26.31 22.89 7.00
CA SER A 473 -26.44 22.02 5.83
C SER A 473 -25.13 21.35 5.43
N ILE A 474 -24.15 21.24 6.33
CA ILE A 474 -22.86 20.60 6.00
C ILE A 474 -23.08 19.09 5.82
N PRO A 475 -22.94 18.56 4.60
CA PRO A 475 -23.09 17.14 4.39
C PRO A 475 -21.88 16.42 4.98
N PHE A 476 -22.16 15.38 5.77
CA PHE A 476 -21.10 14.57 6.34
C PHE A 476 -20.80 13.38 5.42
N ASN A 477 -21.82 12.58 5.13
CA ASN A 477 -21.78 11.51 4.13
C ASN A 477 -23.21 11.15 3.68
N HIS A 478 -23.35 10.05 2.93
CA HIS A 478 -24.64 9.61 2.41
C HIS A 478 -25.63 9.18 3.51
N ILE A 479 -25.12 8.67 4.64
CA ILE A 479 -25.93 8.20 5.79
C ILE A 479 -26.28 9.36 6.73
N LEU A 480 -25.30 10.22 7.02
CA LEU A 480 -25.41 11.44 7.81
C LEU A 480 -25.47 12.64 6.85
N ALA A 481 -26.67 12.92 6.36
CA ALA A 481 -26.93 14.01 5.42
C ALA A 481 -26.53 15.40 5.97
N THR A 482 -26.53 15.57 7.29
CA THR A 482 -26.03 16.75 7.99
C THR A 482 -25.33 16.32 9.28
N SER A 483 -24.22 16.96 9.64
CA SER A 483 -23.59 16.79 10.95
C SER A 483 -23.56 18.10 11.72
N SER A 484 -24.32 18.15 12.81
CA SER A 484 -24.34 19.25 13.78
C SER A 484 -22.98 19.45 14.47
N VAL A 485 -22.21 18.37 14.64
CA VAL A 485 -20.84 18.41 15.16
C VAL A 485 -19.94 19.20 14.21
N VAL A 486 -19.95 18.87 12.91
CA VAL A 486 -19.17 19.63 11.91
C VAL A 486 -19.70 21.06 11.76
N GLY A 487 -21.02 21.26 11.84
CA GLY A 487 -21.63 22.59 11.89
C GLY A 487 -21.11 23.44 13.06
N SER A 488 -20.91 22.85 14.25
CA SER A 488 -20.35 23.57 15.40
C SER A 488 -18.87 23.93 15.20
N LEU A 489 -18.10 23.09 14.54
CA LEU A 489 -16.71 23.39 14.14
C LEU A 489 -16.64 24.54 13.12
N LEU A 490 -17.54 24.57 12.13
CA LEU A 490 -17.62 25.68 11.18
C LEU A 490 -18.01 26.98 11.90
N SER A 491 -18.96 26.91 12.83
CA SER A 491 -19.37 28.05 13.66
C SER A 491 -18.22 28.64 14.45
N TRP A 492 -17.39 27.78 15.05
CA TRP A 492 -16.17 28.18 15.73
C TRP A 492 -15.14 28.79 14.76
N CYS A 493 -14.96 28.22 13.56
CA CYS A 493 -14.05 28.80 12.56
C CYS A 493 -14.46 30.23 12.19
N ASN A 494 -15.76 30.43 11.88
CA ASN A 494 -16.30 31.73 11.51
C ASN A 494 -16.20 32.75 12.65
N ALA A 495 -16.51 32.34 13.89
CA ALA A 495 -16.39 33.21 15.06
C ALA A 495 -14.93 33.59 15.35
N THR A 496 -14.00 32.65 15.18
CA THR A 496 -12.56 32.90 15.39
C THR A 496 -12.00 33.82 14.30
N LEU A 497 -12.35 33.62 13.04
CA LEU A 497 -11.96 34.53 11.95
C LEU A 497 -12.47 35.95 12.18
N ALA A 498 -13.73 36.09 12.64
CA ALA A 498 -14.28 37.40 13.01
C ALA A 498 -13.49 38.05 14.16
N ASP A 499 -13.01 37.27 15.14
CA ASP A 499 -12.17 37.77 16.23
C ASP A 499 -10.79 38.24 15.75
N VAL A 500 -10.17 37.51 14.82
CA VAL A 500 -8.91 37.93 14.17
C VAL A 500 -9.09 39.25 13.42
N GLU A 501 -10.14 39.36 12.60
CA GLU A 501 -10.46 40.59 11.85
C GLU A 501 -10.74 41.77 12.80
N ALA A 502 -11.52 41.54 13.86
CA ALA A 502 -11.84 42.56 14.86
C ALA A 502 -10.61 43.01 15.65
N TYR A 503 -9.71 42.08 16.01
CA TYR A 503 -8.45 42.38 16.68
C TYR A 503 -7.54 43.25 15.80
N ALA A 504 -7.38 42.88 14.53
CA ALA A 504 -6.57 43.64 13.58
C ALA A 504 -7.12 45.07 13.39
N ALA A 505 -8.44 45.23 13.24
CA ALA A 505 -9.08 46.53 13.13
C ALA A 505 -8.92 47.39 14.41
N TRP A 506 -9.02 46.77 15.59
CA TRP A 506 -8.80 47.44 16.87
C TRP A 506 -7.34 47.89 17.03
N GLN A 507 -6.36 47.07 16.65
CA GLN A 507 -4.93 47.43 16.69
C GLN A 507 -4.62 48.65 15.83
N VAL A 508 -5.18 48.75 14.62
CA VAL A 508 -5.02 49.92 13.75
C VAL A 508 -5.50 51.18 14.47
N LYS A 509 -6.69 51.15 15.08
CA LYS A 509 -7.23 52.29 15.83
C LYS A 509 -6.39 52.66 17.05
N VAL A 510 -5.85 51.68 17.77
CA VAL A 510 -4.95 51.91 18.90
C VAL A 510 -3.67 52.61 18.45
N GLU A 511 -3.08 52.19 17.33
CA GLU A 511 -1.88 52.82 16.78
C GLU A 511 -2.17 54.22 16.23
N GLU A 512 -3.31 54.44 15.57
CA GLU A 512 -3.77 55.78 15.14
C GLU A 512 -3.95 56.73 16.34
N ALA A 513 -4.57 56.26 17.42
CA ALA A 513 -4.75 57.04 18.64
C ALA A 513 -3.41 57.38 19.32
N LYS A 514 -2.46 56.43 19.35
CA LYS A 514 -1.09 56.69 19.84
C LYS A 514 -0.36 57.71 18.98
N ALA A 515 -0.45 57.60 17.66
CA ALA A 515 0.16 58.54 16.73
C ALA A 515 -0.40 59.95 16.92
N ALA A 516 -1.72 60.10 17.01
CA ALA A 516 -2.38 61.38 17.26
C ALA A 516 -1.99 62.00 18.61
N ALA A 517 -1.87 61.18 19.67
CA ALA A 517 -1.41 61.65 20.98
C ALA A 517 0.05 62.14 20.96
N LEU A 518 0.91 61.49 20.16
CA LEU A 518 2.32 61.84 20.03
C LEU A 518 2.50 63.13 19.20
N GLU A 519 1.68 63.35 18.17
CA GLU A 519 1.60 64.62 17.45
C GLU A 519 1.11 65.77 18.34
N ALA A 520 0.09 65.53 19.17
CA ALA A 520 -0.41 66.53 20.12
C ALA A 520 0.64 66.91 21.17
N ALA A 521 1.41 65.94 21.69
CA ALA A 521 2.47 66.19 22.67
C ALA A 521 3.73 66.84 22.04
N GLY A 522 4.02 66.59 20.77
CA GLY A 522 5.12 67.22 20.03
C GLY A 522 4.87 68.67 19.64
N GLY A 523 3.61 69.10 19.54
CA GLY A 523 3.21 70.47 19.22
C GLY A 523 3.36 71.49 20.35
N GLU A 524 3.37 71.06 21.62
CA GLU A 524 3.50 71.96 22.78
C GLU A 524 4.96 72.29 23.17
N GLY A 525 5.96 71.70 22.50
CA GLY A 525 7.38 71.95 22.77
C GLY A 525 8.05 73.00 21.86
N GLY A 526 7.29 73.68 21.01
CA GLY A 526 7.77 74.58 19.97
C GLY A 526 7.12 75.97 20.00
N GLU A 527 7.06 76.62 21.17
CA GLU A 527 6.85 78.07 21.30
C GLU A 527 7.93 78.71 22.18
#